data_AF-A0A8T3TJ69-F1
#
_entry.id   AF-A0A8T3TJ69-F1
#
_cell.length_a   1.000
_cell.length_b   1.000
_cell.length_c   1.000
_cell.angle_alpha   90.00
_cell.angle_beta   90.00
_cell.angle_gamma   90.00
#
_symmetry.space_group_name_H-M   'P 1'
#
loop_
_entity.id
_entity.type
_entity.pdbx_description
1 polymer ?
#
loop_
_entity_poly.entity_id
_entity_poly.type
_entity_poly.pdbx_seq_one_letter_code
_entity_poly.pdbx_strand_id
1 'polypeptide(L)'
;MSKATVTRLFISSAVAVTAGAILAVAAVWFAIANDVFVMNGPDIVGVRGSAVAWPLIGLGIVGGLAIVGGMIGGLVSWIGALLDTAQLESKTWFIVLLLLGIFNFGILAMIAYVIAGPDSTAQAARRSAPAPA
;
A
#
# COMPACT_ATOMS: atom_id res chain seq x y z
N MET A 1 -2.28 -17.71 -1.05
CA MET A 1 -1.67 -16.70 -1.94
C MET A 1 -0.18 -16.86 -1.77
N SER A 2 0.61 -16.98 -2.84
CA SER A 2 2.05 -17.21 -2.69
C SER A 2 2.73 -16.01 -2.02
N LYS A 3 3.84 -16.25 -1.30
CA LYS A 3 4.64 -15.16 -0.71
C LYS A 3 5.03 -14.12 -1.76
N ALA A 4 5.40 -14.56 -2.96
CA ALA A 4 5.75 -13.67 -4.07
C ALA A 4 4.60 -12.72 -4.46
N THR A 5 3.37 -13.22 -4.50
CA THR A 5 2.19 -12.39 -4.79
C THR A 5 1.95 -11.38 -3.66
N VAL A 6 2.06 -11.81 -2.40
CA VAL A 6 1.90 -10.93 -1.23
C VAL A 6 2.95 -9.82 -1.23
N THR A 7 4.22 -10.16 -1.46
CA THR A 7 5.34 -9.21 -1.52
C THR A 7 5.15 -8.20 -2.64
N ARG A 8 4.80 -8.65 -3.86
CA ARG A 8 4.55 -7.74 -4.99
C ARG A 8 3.40 -6.79 -4.70
N LEU A 9 2.30 -7.30 -4.13
CA LEU A 9 1.15 -6.48 -3.77
C LEU A 9 1.56 -5.42 -2.74
N PHE A 10 2.22 -5.80 -1.64
CA PHE A 10 2.67 -4.88 -0.61
C PHE A 10 3.59 -3.77 -1.15
N ILE A 11 4.59 -4.14 -1.97
CA ILE A 11 5.53 -3.16 -2.57
C ILE A 11 4.79 -2.23 -3.52
N SER A 12 3.94 -2.77 -4.40
CA SER A 12 3.17 -1.94 -5.34
C SER A 12 2.21 -0.98 -4.63
N SER A 13 1.63 -1.42 -3.52
CA SER A 13 0.79 -0.61 -2.64
C SER A 13 1.57 0.51 -1.97
N ALA A 14 2.77 0.22 -1.43
CA ALA A 14 3.63 1.25 -0.85
C ALA A 14 4.01 2.31 -1.89
N VAL A 15 4.40 1.87 -3.09
CA VAL A 15 4.71 2.77 -4.22
C VAL A 15 3.50 3.60 -4.61
N ALA A 16 2.30 3.01 -4.69
CA ALA A 16 1.07 3.72 -5.02
C ALA A 16 0.73 4.80 -3.98
N VAL A 17 0.87 4.51 -2.67
CA VAL A 17 0.68 5.53 -1.62
C VAL A 17 1.70 6.65 -1.75
N THR A 18 2.98 6.34 -1.91
CA THR A 18 4.04 7.34 -2.03
C THR A 18 3.88 8.20 -3.28
N ALA A 19 3.64 7.58 -4.43
CA ALA A 19 3.42 8.29 -5.70
C ALA A 19 2.14 9.13 -5.65
N GLY A 20 1.06 8.60 -5.09
CA GLY A 20 -0.20 9.33 -4.90
C GLY A 20 -0.05 10.55 -3.99
N ALA A 21 0.69 10.41 -2.88
CA ALA A 21 0.99 11.51 -1.97
C ALA A 21 1.82 12.61 -2.65
N ILE A 22 2.89 12.22 -3.36
CA ILE A 22 3.71 13.18 -4.12
C ILE A 22 2.85 13.91 -5.15
N LEU A 23 2.00 13.18 -5.89
CA LEU A 23 1.15 13.76 -6.92
C LEU A 23 0.11 14.72 -6.34
N ALA A 24 -0.55 14.35 -5.25
CA ALA A 24 -1.54 15.19 -4.58
C ALA A 24 -0.90 16.48 -4.03
N VAL A 25 0.25 16.37 -3.36
CA VAL A 25 0.99 17.54 -2.84
C VAL A 25 1.45 18.44 -3.99
N ALA A 26 2.01 17.88 -5.06
CA ALA A 26 2.43 18.63 -6.23
C ALA A 26 1.23 19.36 -6.89
N ALA A 27 0.10 18.68 -7.05
CA ALA A 27 -1.11 19.27 -7.62
C ALA A 27 -1.59 20.49 -6.82
N VAL A 28 -1.64 20.37 -5.49
CA VAL A 28 -2.00 21.49 -4.60
C VAL A 28 -0.97 22.62 -4.69
N TRP A 29 0.32 22.29 -4.66
CA TRP A 29 1.40 23.27 -4.78
C TRP A 29 1.30 24.08 -6.08
N PHE A 30 1.14 23.40 -7.22
CA PHE A 30 0.99 24.05 -8.51
C PHE A 30 -0.31 24.86 -8.61
N ALA A 31 -1.40 24.42 -7.97
CA ALA A 31 -2.64 25.18 -7.95
C ALA A 31 -2.49 26.51 -7.19
N ILE A 32 -1.75 26.51 -6.07
CA ILE A 32 -1.39 27.73 -5.34
C ILE A 32 -0.48 28.62 -6.20
N ALA A 33 0.56 28.05 -6.80
CA ALA A 33 1.53 28.80 -7.59
C ALA A 33 0.96 29.43 -8.88
N ASN A 34 -0.20 28.96 -9.35
CA ASN A 34 -0.88 29.46 -10.55
C ASN A 34 -2.19 30.22 -10.23
N ASP A 35 -2.38 30.67 -8.98
CA ASP A 35 -3.56 31.42 -8.53
C ASP A 35 -4.90 30.75 -8.88
N VAL A 36 -4.90 29.40 -8.90
CA VAL A 36 -6.10 28.59 -9.17
C VAL A 36 -7.07 28.70 -7.99
N PHE A 37 -6.56 28.77 -6.76
CA PHE A 37 -7.40 28.97 -5.59
C PHE A 37 -7.62 30.46 -5.34
N VAL A 38 -8.87 30.86 -5.20
CA VAL A 38 -9.23 32.20 -4.71
C VAL A 38 -9.14 32.15 -3.18
N MET A 39 -8.14 32.81 -2.62
CA MET A 39 -7.89 32.82 -1.18
C MET A 39 -8.48 34.08 -0.52
N ASN A 40 -9.12 33.93 0.64
CA ASN A 40 -9.47 35.01 1.55
C ASN A 40 -8.76 34.78 2.88
N GLY A 41 -7.59 35.41 3.05
CA GLY A 41 -6.69 35.07 4.15
C GLY A 41 -6.16 33.64 4.01
N PRO A 42 -6.24 32.79 5.06
CA PRO A 42 -5.81 31.39 4.99
C PRO A 42 -6.82 30.46 4.29
N ASP A 43 -8.03 30.95 4.00
CA ASP A 43 -9.13 30.11 3.52
C ASP A 43 -9.26 30.13 1.99
N ILE A 44 -9.51 28.96 1.40
CA ILE A 44 -9.86 28.83 -0.02
C ILE A 44 -11.37 29.05 -0.16
N VAL A 45 -11.76 30.16 -0.78
CA VAL A 45 -13.18 30.54 -0.96
C VAL A 45 -13.71 30.29 -2.37
N GLY A 46 -12.84 29.87 -3.29
CA GLY A 46 -13.25 29.54 -4.65
C GLY A 46 -12.14 28.97 -5.52
N VAL A 47 -12.51 28.59 -6.74
CA VAL A 47 -11.60 28.13 -7.78
C VAL A 47 -11.73 29.07 -8.97
N ARG A 48 -10.61 29.66 -9.39
CA ARG A 48 -10.53 30.51 -10.58
C ARG A 48 -10.57 29.62 -11.82
N GLY A 49 -11.46 29.93 -12.76
CA GLY A 49 -11.55 29.25 -14.05
C GLY A 49 -10.34 29.57 -14.93
N SER A 50 -9.23 28.86 -14.76
CA SER A 50 -8.04 28.94 -15.60
C SER A 50 -7.83 27.62 -16.37
N ALA A 51 -7.05 27.68 -17.46
CA ALA A 51 -6.78 26.49 -18.28
C ALA A 51 -6.10 25.34 -17.50
N VAL A 52 -5.38 25.66 -16.44
CA VAL A 52 -4.66 24.69 -15.60
C VAL A 52 -5.45 24.22 -14.37
N ALA A 53 -6.58 24.87 -14.04
CA ALA A 53 -7.37 24.55 -12.85
C ALA A 53 -7.90 23.10 -12.87
N TRP A 54 -8.56 22.70 -13.96
CA TRP A 54 -9.15 21.36 -14.08
C TRP A 54 -8.11 20.22 -14.12
N PRO A 55 -7.01 20.34 -14.89
CA PRO A 55 -5.93 19.35 -14.82
C PRO A 55 -5.39 19.17 -13.40
N LEU A 56 -5.15 20.25 -12.67
CA LEU A 56 -4.60 20.19 -11.31
C LEU A 56 -5.57 19.57 -10.30
N ILE A 57 -6.86 19.90 -10.38
CA ILE A 57 -7.91 19.21 -9.60
C ILE A 57 -7.93 17.71 -9.93
N GLY A 58 -7.89 17.37 -11.22
CA GLY A 58 -7.84 15.98 -11.68
C GLY A 58 -6.64 15.22 -11.14
N LEU A 59 -5.44 15.81 -11.17
CA LEU A 59 -4.23 15.22 -10.59
C LEU A 59 -4.34 15.03 -9.08
N GLY A 60 -4.94 15.99 -8.37
CA GLY A 60 -5.24 15.86 -6.94
C GLY A 60 -6.15 14.67 -6.63
N ILE A 61 -7.22 14.50 -7.42
CA ILE A 61 -8.15 13.36 -7.30
C ILE A 61 -7.42 12.04 -7.61
N VAL A 62 -6.65 11.97 -8.70
CA VAL A 62 -5.88 10.77 -9.06
C VAL A 62 -4.88 10.42 -7.97
N GLY A 63 -4.17 11.41 -7.40
CA GLY A 63 -3.28 11.22 -6.27
C GLY A 63 -4.01 10.65 -5.04
N GLY A 64 -5.17 11.22 -4.71
CA GLY A 64 -6.04 10.71 -3.64
C GLY A 64 -6.49 9.26 -3.86
N LEU A 65 -6.94 8.93 -5.08
CA LEU A 65 -7.34 7.57 -5.45
C LEU A 65 -6.16 6.58 -5.38
N ALA A 66 -4.96 6.99 -5.80
CA ALA A 66 -3.77 6.17 -5.69
C ALA A 66 -3.39 5.88 -4.23
N ILE A 67 -3.55 6.85 -3.32
CA ILE A 67 -3.38 6.65 -1.88
C ILE A 67 -4.40 5.64 -1.36
N VAL A 68 -5.69 5.83 -1.64
CA VAL A 68 -6.75 4.93 -1.19
C VAL A 68 -6.53 3.50 -1.72
N GLY A 69 -6.24 3.36 -3.01
CA GLY A 69 -5.93 2.06 -3.62
C GLY A 69 -4.68 1.41 -3.03
N GLY A 70 -3.65 2.20 -2.77
CA GLY A 70 -2.44 1.76 -2.08
C GLY A 70 -2.71 1.27 -0.66
N MET A 71 -3.51 1.98 0.13
CA MET A 71 -3.91 1.56 1.48
C MET A 71 -4.72 0.26 1.47
N ILE A 72 -5.68 0.13 0.55
CA ILE A 72 -6.48 -1.09 0.37
C ILE A 72 -5.57 -2.25 -0.02
N GLY A 73 -4.70 -2.09 -1.02
CA GLY A 73 -3.78 -3.14 -1.43
C GLY A 73 -2.80 -3.54 -0.31
N GLY A 74 -2.36 -2.57 0.50
CA GLY A 74 -1.56 -2.82 1.71
C GLY A 74 -2.29 -3.72 2.70
N LEU A 75 -3.56 -3.41 3.00
CA LEU A 75 -4.40 -4.24 3.85
C LEU A 75 -4.63 -5.65 3.28
N VAL A 76 -4.92 -5.75 1.98
CA VAL A 76 -5.11 -7.03 1.29
C VAL A 76 -3.82 -7.86 1.33
N SER A 77 -2.65 -7.24 1.18
CA SER A 77 -1.37 -7.95 1.30
C SER A 77 -1.12 -8.47 2.72
N TRP A 78 -1.49 -7.71 3.75
CA TRP A 78 -1.39 -8.17 5.14
C TRP A 78 -2.33 -9.34 5.43
N ILE A 79 -3.59 -9.28 4.96
CA ILE A 79 -4.52 -10.41 5.04
C ILE A 79 -3.95 -11.62 4.27
N GLY A 80 -3.39 -11.40 3.09
CA GLY A 80 -2.72 -12.45 2.30
C GLY A 80 -1.58 -13.12 3.06
N ALA A 81 -0.75 -12.36 3.77
CA ALA A 81 0.32 -12.88 4.61
C ALA A 81 -0.22 -13.70 5.80
N LEU A 82 -1.29 -13.23 6.45
CA LEU A 82 -1.97 -13.98 7.52
C LEU A 82 -2.52 -15.32 7.01
N LEU A 83 -3.17 -15.32 5.85
CA LEU A 83 -3.73 -16.54 5.26
C LEU A 83 -2.65 -17.54 4.85
N ASP A 84 -1.52 -17.06 4.30
CA ASP A 84 -0.37 -17.90 3.97
C ASP A 84 0.26 -18.52 5.24
N THR A 85 0.48 -17.70 6.27
CA THR A 85 1.09 -18.16 7.52
C THR A 85 0.15 -19.02 8.37
N ALA A 86 -1.17 -18.87 8.24
CA ALA A 86 -2.15 -19.73 8.90
C ALA A 86 -2.09 -21.19 8.40
N GLN A 87 -1.62 -21.42 7.17
CA GLN A 87 -1.48 -22.77 6.59
C GLN A 87 -0.21 -23.50 7.04
N LEU A 88 0.71 -22.81 7.72
CA LEU A 88 1.92 -23.41 8.24
C LEU A 88 1.64 -24.24 9.49
N GLU A 89 2.46 -25.27 9.71
CA GLU A 89 2.35 -26.12 10.90
C GLU A 89 2.62 -25.32 12.18
N SER A 90 3.69 -24.52 12.19
CA SER A 90 3.95 -23.55 13.25
C SER A 90 3.15 -22.26 13.05
N LYS A 91 2.36 -21.87 14.06
CA LYS A 91 1.55 -20.65 14.08
C LYS A 91 2.29 -19.41 14.58
N THR A 92 3.58 -19.52 14.89
CA THR A 92 4.37 -18.39 15.43
C THR A 92 4.32 -17.18 14.52
N TRP A 93 4.54 -17.36 13.22
CA TRP A 93 4.51 -16.26 12.25
C TRP A 93 3.14 -15.61 12.11
N PHE A 94 2.07 -16.42 12.12
CA PHE A 94 0.70 -15.92 12.10
C PHE A 94 0.42 -15.04 13.33
N ILE A 95 0.76 -15.50 14.52
CA ILE A 95 0.53 -14.76 15.78
C ILE A 95 1.33 -13.45 15.79
N VAL A 96 2.60 -13.49 15.40
CA VAL A 96 3.46 -12.30 15.34
C VAL A 96 2.89 -11.26 14.36
N LEU A 97 2.52 -11.69 13.14
CA LEU A 97 1.91 -10.81 12.13
C LEU A 97 0.57 -10.22 12.58
N LEU A 98 -0.26 -11.03 13.23
CA LEU A 98 -1.57 -10.63 13.71
C LEU A 98 -1.44 -9.59 14.81
N LEU A 99 -0.61 -9.87 15.83
CA LEU A 99 -0.41 -8.96 16.96
C LEU A 99 0.22 -7.65 16.49
N LEU A 100 1.30 -7.69 15.70
CA LEU A 100 1.90 -6.47 15.17
C LEU A 100 0.89 -5.67 14.32
N GLY A 101 0.06 -6.33 13.52
CA GLY A 101 -1.00 -5.65 12.76
C GLY A 101 -2.01 -4.93 13.66
N ILE A 102 -2.52 -5.62 14.69
CA ILE A 102 -3.53 -5.08 15.62
C ILE A 102 -2.95 -3.92 16.46
N PHE A 103 -1.69 -4.01 16.88
CA PHE A 103 -1.01 -2.97 17.65
C PHE A 103 -0.42 -1.84 16.78
N ASN A 104 -0.92 -1.65 15.56
CA ASN A 104 -0.52 -0.58 14.63
C ASN A 104 0.93 -0.66 14.12
N PHE A 105 1.59 -1.81 14.28
CA PHE A 105 2.91 -2.12 13.71
C PHE A 105 2.81 -2.93 12.41
N GLY A 106 1.67 -2.87 11.70
CA GLY A 106 1.40 -3.67 10.51
C GLY A 106 2.43 -3.50 9.38
N ILE A 107 2.93 -2.28 9.17
CA ILE A 107 4.01 -2.01 8.19
C ILE A 107 5.30 -2.73 8.58
N LEU A 108 5.70 -2.67 9.86
CA LEU A 108 6.89 -3.37 10.34
C LEU A 108 6.73 -4.89 10.24
N ALA A 109 5.53 -5.40 10.55
CA ALA A 109 5.18 -6.80 10.39
C ALA A 109 5.34 -7.25 8.94
N MET A 110 4.85 -6.45 7.99
CA MET A 110 4.95 -6.73 6.56
C MET A 110 6.39 -6.69 6.07
N ILE A 111 7.19 -5.72 6.51
CA ILE A 111 8.63 -5.67 6.19
C ILE A 111 9.33 -6.94 6.68
N ALA A 112 9.09 -7.34 7.94
CA ALA A 112 9.66 -8.56 8.50
C ALA A 112 9.22 -9.81 7.72
N TYR A 113 7.95 -9.90 7.32
CA TYR A 113 7.43 -11.01 6.51
C TYR A 113 8.00 -11.04 5.09
N VAL A 114 8.16 -9.90 4.43
CA VAL A 114 8.79 -9.86 3.09
C VAL A 114 10.21 -10.41 3.16
N ILE A 115 10.98 -10.00 4.17
CA ILE A 115 12.39 -10.40 4.34
C ILE A 115 12.49 -11.88 4.78
N ALA A 116 11.87 -12.24 5.90
CA ALA A 116 12.11 -13.51 6.59
C ALA A 116 10.87 -14.42 6.65
N GLY A 117 9.73 -13.97 6.14
CA GLY A 117 8.47 -14.70 6.20
C GLY A 117 8.55 -16.06 5.50
N PRO A 118 8.03 -17.13 6.13
CA PRO A 118 7.94 -18.45 5.53
C PRO A 118 6.92 -18.48 4.40
N ASP A 119 7.12 -19.38 3.44
CA ASP A 119 6.21 -19.60 2.30
C ASP A 119 5.57 -20.98 2.41
N SER A 120 4.24 -21.02 2.59
CA SER A 120 3.50 -22.28 2.73
C SER A 120 3.48 -23.09 1.43
N THR A 121 3.48 -22.43 0.28
CA THR A 121 3.45 -23.07 -1.04
C THR A 121 4.78 -23.75 -1.36
N ALA A 122 5.90 -23.11 -1.00
CA ALA A 122 7.23 -23.70 -1.13
C ALA A 122 7.42 -24.91 -0.22
N GLN A 123 6.89 -24.88 1.01
CA GLN A 123 6.94 -26.03 1.92
C GLN A 123 6.09 -27.21 1.46
N ALA A 124 4.90 -26.95 0.92
CA ALA A 124 4.05 -27.99 0.35
C ALA A 124 4.76 -28.68 -0.84
N ALA A 125 5.39 -27.91 -1.74
CA ALA A 125 6.14 -28.46 -2.87
C ALA A 125 7.32 -29.34 -2.44
N ARG A 126 8.06 -28.96 -1.39
CA ARG A 126 9.16 -29.79 -0.84
C ARG A 126 8.66 -31.12 -0.25
N ARG A 127 7.49 -31.13 0.39
CA ARG A 127 6.89 -32.36 0.93
C ARG A 127 6.42 -33.33 -0.15
N SER A 128 6.08 -32.83 -1.33
CA SER A 128 5.60 -33.63 -2.46
C SER A 128 6.71 -34.08 -3.42
N ALA A 129 7.97 -33.66 -3.21
CA ALA A 129 9.09 -34.06 -4.07
C ALA A 129 9.46 -35.54 -3.86
N PRO A 130 9.60 -36.36 -4.92
CA PRO A 130 10.04 -37.75 -4.79
C PRO A 130 11.45 -37.83 -4.19
N ALA A 131 11.70 -38.84 -3.36
CA ALA A 131 13.04 -39.08 -2.80
C ALA A 131 14.03 -39.37 -3.94
N PRO A 132 15.24 -38.74 -3.95
CA PRO A 132 16.27 -39.08 -4.92
C PRO A 132 16.64 -40.56 -4.78
N ALA A 133 16.65 -41.26 -5.92
CA ALA A 133 16.95 -42.70 -6.02
C ALA A 133 18.42 -43.02 -5.74
#